data_AF-A0A944GQG4-F1
#
_entry.id   AF-A0A944GQG4-F1
#
_cell.length_a   1.000
_cell.length_b   1.000
_cell.length_c   1.000
_cell.angle_alpha   90.00
_cell.angle_beta   90.00
_cell.angle_gamma   90.00
#
_symmetry.space_group_name_H-M   'P 1'
#
loop_
_entity.id
_entity.type
_entity.pdbx_description
1 polymer ?
#
loop_
_entity_poly.entity_id
_entity_poly.type
_entity_poly.pdbx_seq_one_letter_code
_entity_poly.pdbx_strand_id
1 'polypeptide(L)'
;MNTIDKFNSHIMGSYGRLDVVLDKGENDKAVDENGKTYIDFGSGIGTNSLGYCNKEWADAVCNQVRSIQHTSNYYYTKVQAEFAERLSEASGMKNMFLCNSGAEANECAIKIARKYSFDKYGKGRHNIITLVNSFHGRTLCTLSATGQDVFHNYFFPFVEGFRYVEANNIEDLKAQLDDTVCAVMFEYIQGEGGVVPLEQEFVDAVFSLCEERDVLTISDEVQTGVGRTGKFLAGDNFGKKADIITLAKGIAGGIPMGVCLSGEK
;
A
#
# COMPACT_ATOMS: atom_id res chain seq x y z
N MET A 1 14.13 -23.43 -26.67
CA MET A 1 14.07 -22.50 -25.52
C MET A 1 12.61 -22.44 -25.09
N ASN A 2 12.29 -23.00 -23.93
CA ASN A 2 10.93 -22.98 -23.38
C ASN A 2 10.58 -21.57 -22.84
N THR A 3 9.37 -21.36 -22.34
CA THR A 3 8.92 -20.05 -21.84
C THR A 3 9.80 -19.54 -20.68
N ILE A 4 10.18 -20.42 -19.75
CA ILE A 4 11.04 -20.09 -18.60
C ILE A 4 12.45 -19.66 -19.05
N ASP A 5 13.07 -20.39 -19.97
CA ASP A 5 14.39 -20.06 -20.50
C ASP A 5 14.40 -18.68 -21.20
N LYS A 6 13.34 -18.38 -21.98
CA LYS A 6 13.17 -17.07 -22.63
C LYS A 6 13.04 -15.96 -21.59
N PHE A 7 12.28 -16.19 -20.52
CA PHE A 7 12.14 -15.23 -19.42
C PHE A 7 13.49 -14.98 -18.74
N ASN A 8 14.19 -16.04 -18.33
CA ASN A 8 15.43 -15.95 -17.57
C ASN A 8 16.59 -15.34 -18.36
N SER A 9 16.54 -15.38 -19.70
CA SER A 9 17.54 -14.76 -20.57
C SER A 9 17.35 -13.25 -20.77
N HIS A 10 16.18 -12.69 -20.44
CA HIS A 10 15.85 -11.29 -20.71
C HIS A 10 15.43 -10.50 -19.47
N ILE A 11 15.04 -11.16 -18.37
CA ILE A 11 14.58 -10.50 -17.14
C ILE A 11 15.57 -10.73 -15.99
N MET A 12 15.88 -9.67 -15.24
CA MET A 12 16.73 -9.73 -14.06
C MET A 12 16.13 -10.66 -12.97
N GLY A 13 16.97 -11.52 -12.39
CA GLY A 13 16.63 -12.44 -11.30
C GLY A 13 16.39 -11.76 -9.95
N SER A 14 15.36 -10.90 -9.89
CA SER A 14 14.99 -10.09 -8.72
C SER A 14 13.92 -10.74 -7.82
N TYR A 15 13.42 -11.92 -8.21
CA TYR A 15 12.37 -12.67 -7.51
C TYR A 15 12.66 -14.17 -7.52
N GLY A 16 12.34 -14.86 -6.43
CA GLY A 16 12.13 -16.31 -6.45
C GLY A 16 10.84 -16.63 -7.21
N ARG A 17 10.90 -17.56 -8.16
CA ARG A 17 9.75 -17.96 -8.99
C ARG A 17 9.46 -19.44 -8.81
N LEU A 18 8.19 -19.80 -8.91
CA LEU A 18 7.76 -21.19 -9.06
C LEU A 18 7.93 -21.59 -10.53
N ASP A 19 8.24 -22.87 -10.78
CA ASP A 19 8.33 -23.44 -12.13
C ASP A 19 6.94 -23.72 -12.72
N VAL A 20 6.11 -22.67 -12.82
CA VAL A 20 4.74 -22.72 -13.36
C VAL A 20 4.55 -21.55 -14.33
N VAL A 21 4.06 -21.85 -15.53
CA VAL A 21 3.77 -20.86 -16.57
C VAL A 21 2.26 -20.78 -16.77
N LEU A 22 1.62 -19.82 -16.10
CA LEU A 22 0.17 -19.58 -16.24
C LEU A 22 -0.14 -18.94 -17.61
N ASP A 23 -1.16 -19.45 -18.30
CA ASP A 23 -1.58 -19.00 -19.64
C ASP A 23 -2.96 -18.31 -19.61
N LYS A 24 -3.94 -18.90 -18.90
CA LYS A 24 -5.32 -18.40 -18.83
C LYS A 24 -5.82 -18.37 -17.41
N GLY A 25 -6.76 -17.47 -17.13
CA GLY A 25 -7.46 -17.44 -15.85
C GLY A 25 -8.90 -16.97 -16.00
N GLU A 26 -9.76 -17.46 -15.12
CA GLU A 26 -11.16 -17.08 -15.01
C GLU A 26 -11.60 -17.22 -13.54
N ASN A 27 -12.09 -16.13 -12.94
CA ASN A 27 -12.47 -16.08 -11.53
C ASN A 27 -11.32 -16.55 -10.63
N ASP A 28 -11.49 -17.64 -9.88
CA ASP A 28 -10.51 -18.19 -8.95
C ASP A 28 -9.62 -19.28 -9.58
N LYS A 29 -9.71 -19.51 -10.89
CA LYS A 29 -8.97 -20.59 -11.57
C LYS A 29 -7.94 -20.04 -12.54
N ALA A 30 -6.80 -20.72 -12.60
CA ALA A 30 -5.77 -20.51 -13.60
C ALA A 30 -5.42 -21.82 -14.30
N VAL A 31 -5.03 -21.75 -15.57
CA VAL A 31 -4.59 -22.89 -16.38
C VAL A 31 -3.18 -22.59 -16.88
N ASP A 32 -2.26 -23.53 -16.70
CA ASP A 32 -0.89 -23.40 -17.23
C ASP A 32 -0.79 -23.77 -18.72
N GLU A 33 0.35 -23.47 -19.32
CA GLU A 33 0.62 -23.74 -20.74
C GLU A 33 0.55 -25.24 -21.13
N ASN A 34 0.56 -26.14 -20.13
CA ASN A 34 0.43 -27.59 -20.32
C ASN A 34 -1.02 -28.09 -20.06
N GLY A 35 -1.95 -27.19 -19.77
CA GLY A 35 -3.37 -27.50 -19.55
C GLY A 35 -3.73 -27.91 -18.12
N LYS A 36 -2.79 -27.88 -17.16
CA LYS A 36 -3.12 -28.17 -15.76
C LYS A 36 -3.84 -26.97 -15.15
N THR A 37 -4.93 -27.27 -14.44
CA THR A 37 -5.75 -26.27 -13.75
C THR A 37 -5.34 -26.14 -12.28
N TYR A 38 -5.35 -24.90 -11.79
CA TYR A 38 -5.04 -24.51 -10.42
C TYR A 38 -6.22 -23.70 -9.87
N ILE A 39 -6.44 -23.83 -8.56
CA ILE A 39 -7.27 -22.89 -7.80
C ILE A 39 -6.32 -21.86 -7.17
N ASP A 40 -6.55 -20.58 -7.43
CA ASP A 40 -5.69 -19.50 -6.98
C ASP A 40 -6.11 -18.98 -5.60
N PHE A 41 -5.35 -19.38 -4.59
CA PHE A 41 -5.38 -18.78 -3.25
C PHE A 41 -4.28 -17.72 -3.05
N GLY A 42 -3.44 -17.47 -4.06
CA GLY A 42 -2.43 -16.42 -4.04
C GLY A 42 -3.00 -15.04 -4.38
N SER A 43 -4.01 -14.97 -5.23
CA SER A 43 -4.73 -13.74 -5.64
C SER A 43 -3.80 -12.61 -6.14
N GLY A 44 -2.65 -12.97 -6.73
CA GLY A 44 -1.63 -11.98 -7.12
C GLY A 44 -1.14 -11.13 -5.94
N ILE A 45 -0.96 -11.75 -4.76
CA ILE A 45 -0.54 -11.08 -3.52
C ILE A 45 -1.57 -10.01 -3.09
N GLY A 46 -2.86 -10.37 -3.16
CA GLY A 46 -3.99 -9.49 -2.81
C GLY A 46 -4.45 -8.54 -3.91
N THR A 47 -3.89 -8.62 -5.12
CA THR A 47 -4.21 -7.75 -6.25
C THR A 47 -5.51 -8.16 -6.96
N ASN A 48 -5.68 -9.45 -7.24
CA ASN A 48 -6.80 -9.97 -8.04
C ASN A 48 -8.05 -10.15 -7.16
N SER A 49 -8.54 -9.07 -6.56
CA SER A 49 -9.65 -9.10 -5.61
C SER A 49 -10.99 -9.53 -6.23
N LEU A 50 -11.13 -9.41 -7.55
CA LEU A 50 -12.28 -9.91 -8.33
C LEU A 50 -11.98 -11.23 -9.06
N GLY A 51 -10.83 -11.86 -8.78
CA GLY A 51 -10.32 -12.99 -9.56
C GLY A 51 -9.71 -12.60 -10.91
N TYR A 52 -9.32 -13.59 -11.68
CA TYR A 52 -8.80 -13.43 -13.04
C TYR A 52 -9.92 -13.10 -14.02
N CYS A 53 -9.67 -12.09 -14.87
CA CYS A 53 -10.48 -11.79 -16.06
C CYS A 53 -11.99 -11.65 -15.77
N ASN A 54 -12.35 -11.05 -14.63
CA ASN A 54 -13.75 -10.72 -14.35
C ASN A 54 -14.35 -9.93 -15.53
N LYS A 55 -15.49 -10.41 -16.04
CA LYS A 55 -16.07 -9.90 -17.30
C LYS A 55 -16.39 -8.40 -17.22
N GLU A 56 -17.04 -7.95 -16.16
CA GLU A 56 -17.45 -6.55 -16.01
C GLU A 56 -16.25 -5.62 -15.91
N TRP A 57 -15.23 -6.03 -15.14
CA TRP A 57 -13.97 -5.29 -15.03
C TRP A 57 -13.25 -5.21 -16.39
N ALA A 58 -13.12 -6.35 -17.09
CA ALA A 58 -12.43 -6.40 -18.38
C ALA A 58 -13.13 -5.53 -19.44
N ASP A 59 -14.46 -5.61 -19.50
CA ASP A 59 -15.26 -4.78 -20.41
C ASP A 59 -15.10 -3.28 -20.10
N ALA A 60 -15.11 -2.88 -18.82
CA ALA A 60 -14.92 -1.49 -18.42
C ALA A 60 -13.55 -0.95 -18.86
N VAL A 61 -12.49 -1.73 -18.65
CA VAL A 61 -11.12 -1.39 -19.08
C VAL A 61 -11.02 -1.28 -20.60
N CYS A 62 -11.53 -2.29 -21.33
CA CYS A 62 -11.51 -2.32 -22.79
C CYS A 62 -12.31 -1.17 -23.42
N ASN A 63 -13.42 -0.76 -22.80
CA ASN A 63 -14.20 0.37 -23.27
C ASN A 63 -13.43 1.69 -23.06
N GLN A 64 -12.82 1.88 -21.89
CA GLN A 64 -12.08 3.11 -21.60
C GLN A 64 -10.83 3.26 -22.47
N VAL A 65 -10.05 2.18 -22.69
CA VAL A 65 -8.83 2.25 -23.52
C VAL A 65 -9.13 2.54 -24.99
N ARG A 66 -10.33 2.19 -25.48
CA ARG A 66 -10.81 2.54 -26.83
C ARG A 66 -11.38 3.95 -26.93
N SER A 67 -11.59 4.63 -25.80
CA SER A 67 -12.05 6.01 -25.72
C SER A 67 -10.88 6.97 -25.50
N ILE A 68 -10.24 6.88 -24.33
CA ILE A 68 -9.08 7.70 -23.96
C ILE A 68 -8.32 7.05 -22.80
N GLN A 69 -7.01 6.86 -23.00
CA GLN A 69 -6.14 6.13 -22.08
C GLN A 69 -5.27 7.04 -21.19
N HIS A 70 -4.88 8.21 -21.67
CA HIS A 70 -4.00 9.12 -20.93
C HIS A 70 -4.14 10.56 -21.40
N THR A 71 -4.17 11.50 -20.45
CA THR A 71 -4.31 12.94 -20.72
C THR A 71 -3.31 13.82 -19.98
N SER A 72 -2.33 13.26 -19.26
CA SER A 72 -1.60 13.98 -18.19
C SER A 72 -2.53 14.51 -17.09
N ASN A 73 -1.98 15.22 -16.10
CA ASN A 73 -2.75 15.88 -15.04
C ASN A 73 -3.29 17.27 -15.43
N TYR A 74 -3.09 17.72 -16.67
CA TYR A 74 -3.55 19.04 -17.12
C TYR A 74 -5.02 19.10 -17.54
N TYR A 75 -5.64 17.95 -17.80
CA TYR A 75 -7.01 17.89 -18.29
C TYR A 75 -7.87 17.06 -17.33
N TYR A 76 -9.14 17.45 -17.21
CA TYR A 76 -10.13 16.71 -16.44
C TYR A 76 -10.69 15.54 -17.24
N THR A 77 -10.99 14.44 -16.56
CA THR A 77 -11.75 13.32 -17.14
C THR A 77 -12.93 12.98 -16.24
N LYS A 78 -14.10 12.75 -16.86
CA LYS A 78 -15.33 12.39 -16.13
C LYS A 78 -15.15 11.13 -15.28
N VAL A 79 -14.50 10.11 -15.83
CA VAL A 79 -14.25 8.83 -15.14
C VAL A 79 -13.41 9.00 -13.88
N GLN A 80 -12.41 9.89 -13.90
CA GLN A 80 -11.58 10.17 -12.72
C GLN A 80 -12.36 10.90 -11.63
N ALA A 81 -13.24 11.84 -12.00
CA ALA A 81 -14.10 12.55 -11.05
C ALA A 81 -15.11 11.59 -10.39
N GLU A 82 -15.77 10.74 -11.17
CA GLU A 82 -16.71 9.73 -10.66
C GLU A 82 -16.01 8.67 -9.78
N PHE A 83 -14.79 8.27 -10.15
CA PHE A 83 -13.98 7.39 -9.31
C PHE A 83 -13.63 8.05 -7.97
N ALA A 84 -13.18 9.30 -8.00
CA ALA A 84 -12.81 10.04 -6.80
C ALA A 84 -14.01 10.22 -5.85
N GLU A 85 -15.19 10.57 -6.37
CA GLU A 85 -16.42 10.68 -5.59
C GLU A 85 -16.76 9.36 -4.88
N ARG A 86 -16.82 8.25 -5.63
CA ARG A 86 -17.15 6.92 -5.07
C ARG A 86 -16.12 6.45 -4.05
N LEU A 87 -14.84 6.69 -4.30
CA LEU A 87 -13.79 6.33 -3.36
C LEU A 87 -13.85 7.18 -2.09
N SER A 88 -14.19 8.47 -2.21
CA SER A 88 -14.41 9.35 -1.06
C SER A 88 -15.58 8.89 -0.20
N GLU A 89 -16.70 8.48 -0.81
CA GLU A 89 -17.84 7.92 -0.09
C GLU A 89 -17.47 6.60 0.62
N ALA A 90 -16.79 5.69 -0.07
CA ALA A 90 -16.43 4.38 0.46
C ALA A 90 -15.37 4.44 1.59
N SER A 91 -14.41 5.36 1.48
CA SER A 91 -13.33 5.53 2.46
C SER A 91 -13.69 6.51 3.58
N GLY A 92 -14.63 7.44 3.34
CA GLY A 92 -14.88 8.60 4.20
C GLY A 92 -13.80 9.69 4.10
N MET A 93 -12.87 9.60 3.15
CA MET A 93 -11.75 10.55 2.97
C MET A 93 -12.01 11.45 1.76
N LYS A 94 -11.86 12.78 1.90
CA LYS A 94 -12.28 13.74 0.88
C LYS A 94 -11.17 14.24 -0.04
N ASN A 95 -9.91 14.01 0.30
CA ASN A 95 -8.77 14.44 -0.48
C ASN A 95 -7.92 13.24 -0.89
N MET A 96 -7.40 13.25 -2.13
CA MET A 96 -6.65 12.13 -2.65
C MET A 96 -5.64 12.50 -3.74
N PHE A 97 -4.55 11.75 -3.77
CA PHE A 97 -3.57 11.71 -4.85
C PHE A 97 -3.61 10.33 -5.51
N LEU A 98 -3.75 10.31 -6.84
CA LEU A 98 -3.76 9.08 -7.64
C LEU A 98 -2.37 8.85 -8.24
N CYS A 99 -1.87 7.62 -8.13
CA CYS A 99 -0.58 7.17 -8.64
C CYS A 99 -0.68 5.74 -9.21
N ASN A 100 0.45 5.09 -9.47
CA ASN A 100 0.53 3.84 -10.22
C ASN A 100 0.89 2.63 -9.35
N SER A 101 1.31 2.85 -8.11
CA SER A 101 1.71 1.77 -7.20
C SER A 101 1.51 2.13 -5.73
N GLY A 102 1.49 1.10 -4.87
CA GLY A 102 1.50 1.29 -3.41
C GLY A 102 2.76 2.00 -2.91
N ALA A 103 3.91 1.78 -3.54
CA ALA A 103 5.14 2.48 -3.17
C ALA A 103 5.03 3.99 -3.45
N GLU A 104 4.46 4.40 -4.58
CA GLU A 104 4.20 5.83 -4.86
C GLU A 104 3.15 6.43 -3.92
N ALA A 105 2.13 5.65 -3.54
CA ALA A 105 1.14 6.09 -2.56
C ALA A 105 1.78 6.33 -1.19
N ASN A 106 2.66 5.43 -0.75
CA ASN A 106 3.43 5.56 0.48
C ASN A 106 4.46 6.70 0.44
N GLU A 107 5.15 6.91 -0.69
CA GLU A 107 5.98 8.11 -0.91
C GLU A 107 5.15 9.39 -0.75
N CYS A 108 3.94 9.42 -1.30
CA CYS A 108 3.02 10.56 -1.14
C CYS A 108 2.67 10.78 0.33
N ALA A 109 2.29 9.72 1.06
CA ALA A 109 1.95 9.79 2.49
C ALA A 109 3.12 10.31 3.34
N ILE A 110 4.33 9.78 3.13
CA ILE A 110 5.57 10.23 3.79
C ILE A 110 5.82 11.72 3.53
N LYS A 111 5.65 12.17 2.28
CA LYS A 111 5.81 13.57 1.90
C LYS A 111 4.76 14.48 2.54
N ILE A 112 3.49 14.06 2.58
CA ILE A 112 2.43 14.81 3.25
C ILE A 112 2.76 14.96 4.73
N ALA A 113 3.14 13.88 5.41
CA ALA A 113 3.47 13.93 6.84
C ALA A 113 4.63 14.87 7.17
N ARG A 114 5.73 14.76 6.42
CA ARG A 114 6.88 15.66 6.58
C ARG A 114 6.52 17.12 6.24
N LYS A 115 5.69 17.34 5.21
CA LYS A 115 5.25 18.68 4.82
C LYS A 115 4.32 19.31 5.86
N TYR A 116 3.33 18.57 6.36
CA TYR A 116 2.43 19.01 7.42
C TYR A 116 3.23 19.48 8.64
N SER A 117 4.15 18.64 9.09
CA SER A 117 5.01 18.97 10.22
C SER A 117 5.90 20.17 9.95
N PHE A 118 6.49 20.28 8.75
CA PHE A 118 7.31 21.43 8.38
C PHE A 118 6.51 22.74 8.35
N ASP A 119 5.33 22.73 7.74
CA ASP A 119 4.50 23.94 7.61
C ASP A 119 4.03 24.45 8.99
N LYS A 120 3.84 23.55 9.96
CA LYS A 120 3.34 23.88 11.30
C LYS A 120 4.43 24.13 12.35
N TYR A 121 5.53 23.37 12.30
CA TYR A 121 6.57 23.35 13.33
C TYR A 121 7.97 23.74 12.81
N GLY A 122 8.15 23.90 11.51
CA GLY A 122 9.43 24.21 10.89
C GLY A 122 10.37 23.01 10.78
N LYS A 123 11.68 23.27 10.73
CA LYS A 123 12.70 22.22 10.57
C LYS A 123 12.88 21.41 11.86
N GLY A 124 13.28 20.15 11.73
CA GLY A 124 13.70 19.29 12.84
C GLY A 124 12.71 18.20 13.22
N ARG A 125 11.43 18.33 12.83
CA ARG A 125 10.37 17.35 13.10
C ARG A 125 9.97 16.59 11.83
N HIS A 126 10.71 15.54 11.49
CA HIS A 126 10.58 14.82 10.21
C HIS A 126 10.76 13.30 10.31
N ASN A 127 11.03 12.78 11.52
CA ASN A 127 11.19 11.36 11.74
C ASN A 127 9.81 10.67 11.61
N ILE A 128 9.79 9.50 11.00
CA ILE A 128 8.59 8.66 10.90
C ILE A 128 8.91 7.34 11.58
N ILE A 129 8.04 6.93 12.51
CA ILE A 129 8.11 5.61 13.11
C ILE A 129 7.39 4.62 12.19
N THR A 130 8.04 3.51 11.85
CA THR A 130 7.43 2.35 11.21
C THR A 130 7.63 1.12 12.09
N LEU A 131 7.00 -0.01 11.71
CA LEU A 131 7.07 -1.22 12.52
C LEU A 131 8.10 -2.20 11.99
N VAL A 132 8.79 -2.90 12.89
CA VAL A 132 9.60 -4.08 12.53
C VAL A 132 8.71 -5.09 11.80
N ASN A 133 9.24 -5.73 10.77
CA ASN A 133 8.57 -6.63 9.81
C ASN A 133 7.56 -5.98 8.83
N SER A 134 7.34 -4.67 8.89
CA SER A 134 6.51 -3.97 7.91
C SER A 134 7.07 -4.03 6.49
N PHE A 135 6.20 -3.85 5.48
CA PHE A 135 6.60 -3.72 4.08
C PHE A 135 5.85 -2.59 3.38
N HIS A 136 6.58 -1.52 3.02
CA HIS A 136 5.98 -0.30 2.46
C HIS A 136 6.38 -0.02 1.00
N GLY A 137 7.22 -0.86 0.40
CA GLY A 137 7.58 -0.80 -1.01
C GLY A 137 9.08 -0.83 -1.27
N ARG A 138 9.47 -0.72 -2.54
CA ARG A 138 10.85 -0.89 -3.01
C ARG A 138 11.50 0.35 -3.63
N THR A 139 10.86 1.52 -3.57
CA THR A 139 11.55 2.80 -3.82
C THR A 139 12.51 3.09 -2.67
N LEU A 140 13.59 3.85 -2.86
CA LEU A 140 14.58 4.06 -1.79
C LEU A 140 13.96 4.60 -0.49
N CYS A 141 13.00 5.53 -0.57
CA CYS A 141 12.32 6.07 0.62
C CYS A 141 11.42 5.02 1.28
N THR A 142 10.56 4.33 0.51
CA THR A 142 9.68 3.28 1.08
C THR A 142 10.45 2.06 1.55
N LEU A 143 11.63 1.81 0.96
CA LEU A 143 12.55 0.77 1.39
C LEU A 143 13.18 1.14 2.73
N SER A 144 13.51 2.42 2.94
CA SER A 144 13.88 2.96 4.26
C SER A 144 12.72 2.96 5.26
N ALA A 145 11.47 3.01 4.81
CA ALA A 145 10.31 2.84 5.70
C ALA A 145 10.06 1.37 6.07
N THR A 146 10.44 0.43 5.19
CA THR A 146 10.23 -1.02 5.35
C THR A 146 11.09 -1.57 6.48
N GLY A 147 10.47 -2.13 7.52
CA GLY A 147 11.14 -2.61 8.74
C GLY A 147 11.71 -4.02 8.64
N GLN A 148 12.30 -4.39 7.50
CA GLN A 148 12.89 -5.72 7.29
C GLN A 148 14.36 -5.60 6.89
N ASP A 149 15.26 -6.00 7.79
CA ASP A 149 16.72 -5.88 7.64
C ASP A 149 17.27 -6.50 6.35
N VAL A 150 16.63 -7.56 5.83
CA VAL A 150 17.05 -8.22 4.59
C VAL A 150 17.07 -7.28 3.38
N PHE A 151 16.29 -6.19 3.42
CA PHE A 151 16.25 -5.19 2.36
C PHE A 151 17.25 -4.04 2.52
N HIS A 152 17.98 -3.98 3.64
CA HIS A 152 18.90 -2.87 3.96
C HIS A 152 20.37 -3.20 3.75
N ASN A 153 20.68 -4.17 2.88
CA ASN A 153 22.05 -4.67 2.72
C ASN A 153 22.92 -3.93 1.69
N TYR A 154 22.33 -3.27 0.67
CA TYR A 154 23.09 -2.89 -0.53
C TYR A 154 22.87 -1.47 -1.09
N PHE A 155 21.75 -0.80 -0.78
CA PHE A 155 21.32 0.41 -1.51
C PHE A 155 21.71 1.73 -0.82
N PHE A 156 22.83 1.75 -0.10
CA PHE A 156 23.27 2.91 0.65
C PHE A 156 23.69 4.10 -0.25
N PRO A 157 23.54 5.35 0.24
CA PRO A 157 22.88 5.73 1.49
C PRO A 157 21.35 5.63 1.39
N PHE A 158 20.72 5.15 2.46
CA PHE A 158 19.27 5.13 2.60
C PHE A 158 18.70 6.51 2.95
N VAL A 159 17.41 6.72 2.68
CA VAL A 159 16.73 7.96 3.08
C VAL A 159 16.63 7.99 4.61
N GLU A 160 17.14 9.05 5.22
CA GLU A 160 17.14 9.20 6.68
C GLU A 160 15.75 9.55 7.23
N GLY A 161 15.64 9.51 8.56
CA GLY A 161 14.45 9.93 9.29
C GLY A 161 13.37 8.85 9.43
N PHE A 162 13.80 7.60 9.56
CA PHE A 162 12.94 6.46 9.90
C PHE A 162 13.43 5.81 11.19
N ARG A 163 12.49 5.38 12.04
CA ARG A 163 12.74 4.64 13.27
C ARG A 163 11.84 3.40 13.26
N TYR A 164 12.32 2.28 13.77
CA TYR A 164 11.57 1.03 13.76
C TYR A 164 11.20 0.65 15.18
N VAL A 165 9.91 0.40 15.41
CA VAL A 165 9.34 -0.04 16.68
C VAL A 165 8.83 -1.46 16.54
N GLU A 166 9.01 -2.28 17.57
CA GLU A 166 8.43 -3.62 17.60
C GLU A 166 6.89 -3.55 17.59
N ALA A 167 6.25 -4.25 16.65
CA ALA A 167 4.79 -4.29 16.59
C ALA A 167 4.21 -4.83 17.91
N ASN A 168 3.12 -4.21 18.38
CA ASN A 168 2.48 -4.52 19.68
C ASN A 168 3.30 -4.18 20.94
N ASN A 169 4.45 -3.50 20.81
CA ASN A 169 5.25 -3.03 21.94
C ASN A 169 5.00 -1.54 22.24
N ILE A 170 4.05 -1.24 23.14
CA ILE A 170 3.66 0.13 23.48
C ILE A 170 4.79 0.92 24.16
N GLU A 171 5.64 0.25 24.95
CA GLU A 171 6.74 0.93 25.66
C GLU A 171 7.86 1.33 24.71
N ASP A 172 8.19 0.49 23.71
CA ASP A 172 9.12 0.84 22.64
C ASP A 172 8.58 2.00 21.78
N LEU A 173 7.28 1.99 21.46
CA LEU A 173 6.62 3.12 20.79
C LEU A 173 6.79 4.42 21.56
N LYS A 174 6.49 4.42 22.87
CA LYS A 174 6.64 5.61 23.73
C LYS A 174 8.08 6.09 23.80
N ALA A 175 9.05 5.18 23.87
CA ALA A 175 10.46 5.51 23.94
C ALA A 175 10.98 6.19 22.66
N GLN A 176 10.45 5.79 21.50
CA GLN A 176 10.86 6.34 20.19
C GLN A 176 10.06 7.58 19.76
N LEU A 177 8.91 7.85 20.38
CA LEU A 177 8.01 8.96 20.03
C LEU A 177 8.41 10.28 20.72
N ASP A 178 9.48 10.90 20.23
CA ASP A 178 9.97 12.21 20.70
C ASP A 178 9.48 13.39 19.82
N ASP A 179 9.93 14.60 20.17
CA ASP A 179 9.53 15.86 19.50
C ASP A 179 10.04 16.00 18.06
N THR A 180 10.87 15.07 17.58
CA THR A 180 11.35 15.04 16.19
C THR A 180 10.46 14.20 15.28
N VAL A 181 9.49 13.47 15.83
CA VAL A 181 8.60 12.57 15.08
C VAL A 181 7.41 13.35 14.50
N CYS A 182 7.11 13.10 13.23
CA CYS A 182 6.00 13.70 12.50
C CYS A 182 4.89 12.71 12.14
N ALA A 183 5.19 11.41 12.06
CA ALA A 183 4.17 10.39 11.83
C ALA A 183 4.52 9.02 12.42
N VAL A 184 3.50 8.21 12.64
CA VAL A 184 3.58 6.75 12.82
C VAL A 184 2.90 6.10 11.62
N MET A 185 3.65 5.30 10.87
CA MET A 185 3.18 4.56 9.69
C MET A 185 3.14 3.06 9.99
N PHE A 186 2.00 2.43 9.74
CA PHE A 186 1.76 1.03 10.12
C PHE A 186 0.79 0.32 9.18
N GLU A 187 0.82 -1.01 9.21
CA GLU A 187 -0.20 -1.86 8.61
C GLU A 187 -1.06 -2.40 9.76
N TYR A 188 -2.40 -2.32 9.69
CA TYR A 188 -3.28 -2.96 10.70
C TYR A 188 -3.05 -4.47 10.80
N ILE A 189 -2.67 -5.09 9.68
CA ILE A 189 -2.25 -6.48 9.59
C ILE A 189 -1.00 -6.48 8.72
N GLN A 190 0.15 -6.84 9.29
CA GLN A 190 1.40 -6.94 8.54
C GLN A 190 1.31 -8.10 7.57
N GLY A 191 1.22 -7.79 6.28
CA GLY A 191 1.02 -8.77 5.23
C GLY A 191 2.24 -9.65 5.02
N GLU A 192 3.29 -9.03 4.49
CA GLU A 192 4.57 -9.70 4.21
C GLU A 192 5.30 -10.11 5.51
N GLY A 193 4.97 -9.48 6.64
CA GLY A 193 5.44 -9.85 7.98
C GLY A 193 4.84 -11.15 8.54
N GLY A 194 4.00 -11.85 7.76
CA GLY A 194 3.45 -13.16 8.13
C GLY A 194 1.95 -13.17 8.41
N VAL A 195 1.19 -12.20 7.89
CA VAL A 195 -0.25 -12.04 8.14
C VAL A 195 -0.55 -11.89 9.64
N VAL A 196 0.16 -10.96 10.28
CA VAL A 196 0.09 -10.73 11.72
C VAL A 196 -0.73 -9.47 12.02
N PRO A 197 -1.93 -9.58 12.64
CA PRO A 197 -2.71 -8.43 13.05
C PRO A 197 -2.05 -7.71 14.23
N LEU A 198 -2.17 -6.38 14.26
CA LEU A 198 -1.86 -5.61 15.46
C LEU A 198 -2.90 -5.90 16.55
N GLU A 199 -2.49 -5.77 17.80
CA GLU A 199 -3.38 -5.83 18.95
C GLU A 199 -4.18 -4.53 19.06
N GLN A 200 -5.46 -4.63 19.44
CA GLN A 200 -6.33 -3.45 19.58
C GLN A 200 -5.74 -2.42 20.54
N GLU A 201 -5.15 -2.86 21.67
CA GLU A 201 -4.53 -1.98 22.65
C GLU A 201 -3.36 -1.19 22.06
N PHE A 202 -2.55 -1.83 21.20
CA PHE A 202 -1.45 -1.16 20.51
C PHE A 202 -1.97 -0.13 19.50
N VAL A 203 -3.00 -0.47 18.73
CA VAL A 203 -3.64 0.47 17.81
C VAL A 203 -4.21 1.67 18.59
N ASP A 204 -4.93 1.43 19.68
CA ASP A 204 -5.49 2.50 20.51
C ASP A 204 -4.39 3.40 21.09
N ALA A 205 -3.25 2.82 21.49
CA ALA A 205 -2.08 3.56 21.97
C ALA A 205 -1.44 4.41 20.87
N VAL A 206 -1.25 3.88 19.65
CA VAL A 206 -0.74 4.65 18.50
C VAL A 206 -1.58 5.90 18.28
N PHE A 207 -2.90 5.74 18.19
CA PHE A 207 -3.81 6.86 17.92
C PHE A 207 -3.79 7.89 19.06
N SER A 208 -3.88 7.45 20.31
CA SER A 208 -3.91 8.35 21.48
C SER A 208 -2.62 9.15 21.61
N LEU A 209 -1.46 8.48 21.52
CA LEU A 209 -0.15 9.12 21.61
C LEU A 209 0.12 10.07 20.43
N CYS A 210 -0.36 9.72 19.24
CA CYS A 210 -0.24 10.57 18.06
C CYS A 210 -1.09 11.84 18.21
N GLU A 211 -2.33 11.70 18.69
CA GLU A 211 -3.23 12.82 18.94
C GLU A 211 -2.64 13.80 19.98
N GLU A 212 -2.15 13.29 21.11
CA GLU A 212 -1.55 14.09 22.19
C GLU A 212 -0.39 14.97 21.72
N ARG A 213 0.38 14.50 20.74
CA ARG A 213 1.60 15.15 20.24
C ARG A 213 1.41 15.85 18.91
N ASP A 214 0.22 15.81 18.31
CA ASP A 214 -0.02 16.23 16.93
C ASP A 214 0.97 15.57 15.94
N VAL A 215 1.14 14.27 16.08
CA VAL A 215 1.82 13.37 15.14
C VAL A 215 0.75 12.75 14.25
N LEU A 216 1.03 12.62 12.94
CA LEU A 216 0.08 12.03 12.01
C LEU A 216 0.11 10.50 12.08
N THR A 217 -1.05 9.88 11.91
CA THR A 217 -1.16 8.44 11.69
C THR A 217 -1.24 8.16 10.19
N ILE A 218 -0.46 7.18 9.72
CA ILE A 218 -0.49 6.70 8.34
C ILE A 218 -0.81 5.20 8.37
N SER A 219 -1.95 4.80 7.83
CA SER A 219 -2.24 3.38 7.64
C SER A 219 -1.91 2.95 6.21
N ASP A 220 -0.93 2.07 6.07
CA ASP A 220 -0.67 1.35 4.82
C ASP A 220 -1.72 0.25 4.67
N GLU A 221 -2.69 0.53 3.80
CA GLU A 221 -3.78 -0.38 3.46
C GLU A 221 -3.66 -0.90 2.03
N VAL A 222 -2.45 -0.88 1.46
CA VAL A 222 -2.17 -1.38 0.12
C VAL A 222 -2.63 -2.84 -0.02
N GLN A 223 -2.42 -3.68 1.00
CA GLN A 223 -2.84 -5.08 0.97
C GLN A 223 -4.14 -5.35 1.72
N THR A 224 -4.40 -4.65 2.81
CA THR A 224 -5.49 -4.93 3.77
C THR A 224 -6.79 -4.20 3.47
N GLY A 225 -6.74 -3.13 2.68
CA GLY A 225 -7.89 -2.35 2.26
C GLY A 225 -8.64 -2.98 1.09
N VAL A 226 -9.55 -2.19 0.51
CA VAL A 226 -10.40 -2.54 -0.65
C VAL A 226 -11.14 -3.87 -0.46
N GLY A 227 -11.73 -4.07 0.73
CA GLY A 227 -12.57 -5.23 1.01
C GLY A 227 -11.82 -6.48 1.48
N ARG A 228 -10.48 -6.51 1.45
CA ARG A 228 -9.69 -7.72 1.78
C ARG A 228 -10.01 -8.28 3.15
N THR A 229 -10.28 -7.41 4.12
CA THR A 229 -10.55 -7.77 5.53
C THR A 229 -12.04 -7.78 5.86
N GLY A 230 -12.93 -7.82 4.86
CA GLY A 230 -14.39 -7.81 5.05
C GLY A 230 -15.01 -6.42 5.26
N LYS A 231 -14.17 -5.38 5.35
CA LYS A 231 -14.54 -3.95 5.30
C LYS A 231 -13.77 -3.27 4.19
N PHE A 232 -14.23 -2.09 3.75
CA PHE A 232 -13.50 -1.34 2.71
C PHE A 232 -12.11 -0.94 3.20
N LEU A 233 -11.99 -0.50 4.45
CA LEU A 233 -10.72 -0.25 5.14
C LEU A 233 -10.60 -1.20 6.33
N ALA A 234 -9.42 -1.77 6.53
CA ALA A 234 -9.08 -2.57 7.69
C ALA A 234 -9.22 -1.78 8.99
N GLY A 235 -8.92 -0.48 9.00
CA GLY A 235 -9.10 0.39 10.16
C GLY A 235 -10.54 0.41 10.70
N ASP A 236 -11.54 0.17 9.86
CA ASP A 236 -12.95 0.06 10.29
C ASP A 236 -13.19 -1.16 11.19
N ASN A 237 -12.39 -2.22 11.06
CA ASN A 237 -12.44 -3.38 11.98
C ASN A 237 -11.86 -3.05 13.37
N PHE A 238 -10.94 -2.08 13.44
CA PHE A 238 -10.31 -1.62 14.68
C PHE A 238 -11.00 -0.39 15.28
N GLY A 239 -12.01 0.17 14.60
CA GLY A 239 -12.69 1.40 15.03
C GLY A 239 -11.80 2.65 15.01
N LYS A 240 -10.65 2.60 14.31
CA LYS A 240 -9.68 3.69 14.23
C LYS A 240 -9.35 3.95 12.77
N LYS A 241 -9.39 5.22 12.34
CA LYS A 241 -9.10 5.62 10.97
C LYS A 241 -7.96 6.61 10.95
N ALA A 242 -6.90 6.30 10.21
CA ALA A 242 -5.69 7.10 10.15
C ALA A 242 -5.91 8.45 9.44
N ASP A 243 -5.05 9.43 9.73
CA ASP A 243 -5.06 10.74 9.08
C ASP A 243 -4.73 10.64 7.58
N ILE A 244 -3.87 9.68 7.22
CA ILE A 244 -3.48 9.37 5.84
C ILE A 244 -3.62 7.86 5.61
N ILE A 245 -4.21 7.47 4.48
CA ILE A 245 -4.45 6.06 4.13
C ILE A 245 -3.94 5.80 2.72
N THR A 246 -3.15 4.75 2.53
CA THR A 246 -2.66 4.36 1.21
C THR A 246 -3.33 3.08 0.72
N LEU A 247 -3.72 3.06 -0.56
CA LEU A 247 -4.39 1.94 -1.22
C LEU A 247 -3.66 1.61 -2.53
N ALA A 248 -3.63 0.34 -2.91
CA ALA A 248 -3.22 -0.11 -4.24
C ALA A 248 -3.82 -1.51 -4.49
N LYS A 249 -3.10 -2.39 -5.21
CA LYS A 249 -3.44 -3.81 -5.42
C LYS A 249 -4.91 -3.98 -5.84
N GLY A 250 -5.78 -4.37 -4.90
CA GLY A 250 -7.19 -4.66 -5.13
C GLY A 250 -7.98 -3.51 -5.77
N ILE A 251 -7.58 -2.24 -5.56
CA ILE A 251 -8.33 -1.07 -6.04
C ILE A 251 -8.58 -1.05 -7.55
N ALA A 252 -7.64 -1.62 -8.32
CA ALA A 252 -7.69 -1.62 -9.78
C ALA A 252 -7.71 -3.04 -10.38
N GLY A 253 -7.79 -4.08 -9.55
CA GLY A 253 -8.01 -5.46 -10.00
C GLY A 253 -6.98 -5.99 -11.01
N GLY A 254 -5.72 -5.54 -10.93
CA GLY A 254 -4.63 -5.98 -11.82
C GLY A 254 -4.02 -4.88 -12.70
N ILE A 255 -4.65 -3.71 -12.82
CA ILE A 255 -4.02 -2.53 -13.43
C ILE A 255 -3.14 -1.82 -12.38
N PRO A 256 -1.91 -1.38 -12.71
CA PRO A 256 -1.10 -0.59 -11.80
C PRO A 256 -1.81 0.71 -11.39
N MET A 257 -2.18 0.79 -10.11
CA MET A 257 -2.81 1.96 -9.51
C MET A 257 -2.50 2.01 -8.03
N GLY A 258 -2.26 3.21 -7.52
CA GLY A 258 -2.19 3.52 -6.11
C GLY A 258 -2.97 4.79 -5.79
N VAL A 259 -3.35 4.95 -4.53
CA VAL A 259 -4.05 6.13 -4.03
C VAL A 259 -3.50 6.48 -2.65
N CYS A 260 -3.17 7.74 -2.44
CA CYS A 260 -2.93 8.30 -1.12
C CYS A 260 -4.14 9.18 -0.76
N LEU A 261 -4.91 8.76 0.23
CA LEU A 261 -6.05 9.47 0.78
C LEU A 261 -5.59 10.29 1.99
N SER A 262 -6.06 11.52 2.15
CA SER A 262 -5.78 12.32 3.34
C SER A 262 -7.05 12.94 3.93
N GLY A 263 -7.04 13.06 5.26
CA GLY A 263 -8.07 13.71 6.05
C GLY A 263 -7.95 15.23 6.03
N GLU A 264 -8.55 15.88 7.03
CA GLU A 264 -8.55 17.35 7.15
C GLU A 264 -7.26 17.94 7.72
N LYS A 265 -6.49 17.16 8.51
CA LYS A 265 -5.20 17.59 9.05
C LYS A 265 -4.14 17.69 7.95
#